data_AF-A0A957ABY4-F1
#
_entry.id   AF-A0A957ABY4-F1
#
_cell.length_a   1.000
_cell.length_b   1.000
_cell.length_c   1.000
_cell.angle_alpha   90.00
_cell.angle_beta   90.00
_cell.angle_gamma   90.00
#
_symmetry.space_group_name_H-M   'P 1'
#
loop_
_entity.id
_entity.type
_entity.pdbx_description
1 polymer ?
#
loop_
_entity_poly.entity_id
_entity_poly.type
_entity_poly.pdbx_seq_one_letter_code
_entity_poly.pdbx_strand_id
1 'polypeptide(L)'
;EQIVRGRAAVLGALEAGRVARVLLHEDAVANWGTATDIRPRETPWDDADYQAIIHRADSTSATVEYTQLPALLEMHEGVAAITRW
;
A
#
# COMPACT_ATOMS: atom_id res chain seq x y z
N GLU A 1 10.76 -11.23 10.95
CA GLU A 1 9.94 -10.30 10.16
C GLU A 1 9.93 -10.79 8.73
N GLN A 2 8.77 -10.93 8.10
CA GLN A 2 8.63 -11.39 6.72
C GLN A 2 8.09 -10.24 5.86
N ILE A 3 8.62 -10.09 4.64
CA ILE A 3 8.13 -9.10 3.68
C ILE A 3 7.10 -9.78 2.78
N VAL A 4 5.89 -9.26 2.79
CA VAL A 4 4.79 -9.63 1.91
C VAL A 4 4.68 -8.57 0.82
N ARG A 5 4.52 -8.97 -0.44
CA ARG A 5 4.59 -8.07 -1.60
C ARG A 5 3.40 -8.30 -2.52
N GLY A 6 2.91 -7.22 -3.14
CA GLY A 6 1.74 -7.27 -4.01
C GLY A 6 0.42 -7.18 -3.23
N ARG A 7 -0.62 -6.66 -3.90
CA ARG A 7 -1.86 -6.21 -3.24
C ARG A 7 -2.59 -7.32 -2.52
N ALA A 8 -2.87 -8.42 -3.21
CA ALA A 8 -3.66 -9.53 -2.65
C ALA A 8 -2.98 -10.16 -1.43
N ALA A 9 -1.65 -10.30 -1.47
CA ALA A 9 -0.89 -10.87 -0.38
C ALA A 9 -0.86 -9.94 0.84
N VAL A 10 -0.69 -8.63 0.62
CA VAL A 10 -0.71 -7.62 1.69
C VAL A 10 -2.09 -7.52 2.33
N LEU A 11 -3.16 -7.55 1.53
CA LEU A 11 -4.52 -7.55 2.04
C LEU A 11 -4.80 -8.78 2.91
N GLY A 12 -4.42 -9.98 2.44
CA GLY A 12 -4.54 -11.20 3.24
C GLY A 12 -3.72 -11.18 4.52
N ALA A 13 -2.54 -10.57 4.51
CA ALA A 13 -1.72 -10.40 5.72
C ALA A 13 -2.34 -9.41 6.72
N LEU A 14 -2.96 -8.33 6.22
CA LEU A 14 -3.71 -7.37 7.04
C LEU A 14 -4.94 -8.03 7.68
N GLU A 15 -5.71 -8.82 6.93
CA GLU A 15 -6.84 -9.59 7.44
C GLU A 15 -6.43 -10.60 8.52
N ALA A 16 -5.24 -11.19 8.39
CA ALA A 16 -4.69 -12.09 9.40
C ALA A 16 -4.21 -11.36 10.68
N GLY A 17 -4.21 -10.02 10.71
CA GLY A 17 -3.74 -9.21 11.84
C GLY A 17 -2.24 -9.31 12.10
N ARG A 18 -1.46 -9.78 11.11
CA ARG A 18 -0.01 -10.03 11.27
C ARG A 18 0.86 -8.89 10.77
N VAL A 19 0.30 -7.80 10.28
CA VAL A 19 1.08 -6.72 9.66
C VAL A 19 1.54 -5.69 10.68
N ALA A 20 2.84 -5.40 10.70
CA ALA A 20 3.43 -4.32 11.48
C ALA A 20 3.40 -3.01 10.71
N ARG A 21 3.84 -3.06 9.45
CA ARG A 21 4.04 -1.88 8.63
C ARG A 21 3.59 -2.18 7.20
N VAL A 22 2.89 -1.25 6.57
CA VAL A 22 2.56 -1.27 5.15
C VAL A 22 3.38 -0.19 4.47
N LEU A 23 4.09 -0.57 3.42
CA LEU A 23 4.84 0.33 2.55
C LEU A 23 4.02 0.57 1.28
N LEU A 24 3.68 1.82 1.01
CA LEU A 24 2.96 2.24 -0.20
C LEU A 24 3.84 3.15 -1.03
N HIS A 25 3.87 2.93 -2.34
CA HIS A 25 4.51 3.87 -3.24
C HIS A 25 3.64 5.11 -3.40
N GLU A 26 4.20 6.31 -3.29
CA GLU A 26 3.40 7.55 -3.39
C GLU A 26 2.64 7.66 -4.72
N ASP A 27 3.28 7.30 -5.84
CA ASP A 27 2.62 7.31 -7.16
C ASP A 27 1.50 6.27 -7.29
N ALA A 28 1.49 5.24 -6.44
CA ALA A 28 0.42 4.23 -6.41
C ALA A 28 -0.84 4.75 -5.71
N VAL A 29 -0.71 5.79 -4.88
CA VAL A 29 -1.80 6.35 -4.06
C VAL A 29 -2.04 7.84 -4.38
N ALA A 30 -1.56 8.32 -5.53
CA ALA A 30 -1.43 9.74 -5.91
C ALA A 30 -2.72 10.59 -5.86
N ASN A 31 -3.88 10.01 -5.53
CA ASN A 31 -5.12 10.75 -5.24
C ASN A 31 -5.33 11.10 -3.75
N TRP A 32 -4.40 10.77 -2.84
CA TRP A 32 -4.57 11.00 -1.39
C TRP A 32 -3.57 12.01 -0.80
N GLY A 33 -2.98 12.86 -1.65
CA GLY A 33 -2.32 14.10 -1.26
C GLY A 33 -3.23 15.31 -1.47
N THR A 34 -3.19 16.29 -0.57
CA THR A 34 -3.96 17.55 -0.62
C THR A 34 -4.10 18.14 -2.03
N ALA A 35 -5.31 18.12 -2.60
CA ALA A 35 -5.95 18.91 -3.68
C ALA A 35 -5.15 19.57 -4.84
N THR A 36 -3.82 19.45 -4.93
CA THR A 36 -2.97 20.32 -5.75
C THR A 36 -2.09 19.58 -6.75
N ASP A 37 -1.92 18.25 -6.64
CA ASP A 37 -1.13 17.48 -7.62
C ASP A 37 -1.97 16.40 -8.28
N ILE A 38 -2.99 16.83 -9.04
CA ILE A 38 -3.74 15.94 -9.93
C ILE A 38 -2.91 15.81 -11.22
N ARG A 39 -1.93 14.91 -11.22
CA ARG A 39 -1.38 14.38 -12.47
C ARG A 39 -2.29 13.24 -12.92
N PRO A 40 -2.92 13.34 -14.11
CA PRO A 40 -3.71 12.24 -14.64
C PRO A 40 -2.78 11.05 -14.91
N ARG A 41 -3.03 9.94 -14.22
CA ARG A 41 -2.26 8.70 -14.35
C ARG A 41 -2.84 7.84 -15.48
N GLU A 42 -1.98 7.31 -16.34
CA GLU A 42 -2.32 6.42 -17.48
C GLU A 42 -2.47 4.93 -17.11
N THR A 43 -2.36 4.56 -15.84
CA THR A 43 -2.56 3.17 -15.39
C THR A 43 -3.73 3.10 -14.42
N PRO A 44 -4.82 2.39 -14.78
CA PRO A 44 -5.96 2.17 -13.92
C PRO A 44 -5.59 1.08 -12.90
N TRP A 45 -4.89 1.46 -11.85
CA TRP A 45 -4.87 0.62 -10.66
C TRP A 45 -6.11 0.99 -9.87
N ASP A 46 -6.91 0.00 -9.49
CA ASP A 46 -8.17 0.23 -8.78
C ASP A 46 -7.87 0.95 -7.45
N ASP A 47 -8.16 2.25 -7.40
CA ASP A 47 -8.06 3.08 -6.20
C ASP A 47 -8.78 2.43 -4.99
N ALA A 48 -9.78 1.60 -5.26
CA ALA A 48 -10.53 0.83 -4.26
C ALA A 48 -9.66 -0.15 -3.46
N ASP A 49 -8.66 -0.79 -4.07
CA ASP A 49 -7.80 -1.77 -3.38
C ASP A 49 -6.86 -1.07 -2.39
N TYR A 50 -6.27 0.05 -2.79
CA TYR A 50 -5.40 0.83 -1.91
C TYR A 50 -6.17 1.46 -0.76
N GLN A 51 -7.39 1.94 -1.02
CA GLN A 51 -8.30 2.40 0.04
C GLN A 51 -8.59 1.27 1.03
N ALA A 52 -8.89 0.07 0.55
CA ALA A 52 -9.11 -1.09 1.41
C ALA A 52 -7.88 -1.41 2.26
N ILE A 53 -6.69 -1.39 1.67
CA ILE A 53 -5.42 -1.64 2.38
C ILE A 53 -5.18 -0.58 3.47
N ILE A 54 -5.38 0.71 3.17
CA ILE A 54 -5.20 1.81 4.12
C ILE A 54 -6.21 1.72 5.26
N HIS A 55 -7.50 1.55 4.95
CA HIS A 55 -8.55 1.39 5.95
C HIS A 55 -8.30 0.17 6.85
N ARG A 56 -7.82 -0.94 6.27
CA ARG A 56 -7.47 -2.14 7.04
C ARG A 56 -6.25 -1.91 7.91
N ALA A 57 -5.21 -1.25 7.42
CA ALA A 57 -4.03 -0.91 8.20
C ALA A 57 -4.37 -0.04 9.42
N ASP A 58 -5.21 0.98 9.22
CA ASP A 58 -5.74 1.84 10.28
C ASP A 58 -6.53 1.02 11.31
N SER A 59 -7.36 0.08 10.86
CA SER A 59 -8.10 -0.83 11.75
C SER A 59 -7.25 -1.85 12.50
N THR A 60 -5.98 -2.08 12.08
CA THR A 60 -5.12 -3.16 12.61
C THR A 60 -3.87 -2.68 13.35
N SER A 61 -3.82 -1.41 13.79
CA SER A 61 -2.62 -0.81 14.42
C SER A 61 -1.35 -0.99 13.57
N ALA A 62 -1.51 -1.19 12.26
CA ALA A 62 -0.40 -1.29 11.32
C ALA A 62 -0.04 0.11 10.85
N THR A 63 1.26 0.44 10.87
CA THR A 63 1.72 1.76 10.41
C THR A 63 1.77 1.77 8.89
N VAL A 64 1.17 2.78 8.26
CA VAL A 64 1.32 3.01 6.81
C VAL A 64 2.45 4.00 6.58
N GLU A 65 3.38 3.66 5.70
CA GLU A 65 4.51 4.50 5.30
C GLU A 65 4.54 4.65 3.79
N TYR A 66 4.77 5.89 3.34
CA TYR A 66 4.92 6.19 1.92
C TYR A 66 6.39 6.15 1.51
N THR A 67 6.65 5.67 0.29
CA THR A 67 7.99 5.57 -0.28
C THR A 67 8.01 5.93 -1.76
N GLN A 68 9.19 6.26 -2.27
CA GLN A 68 9.46 6.59 -3.68
C GLN A 68 10.29 5.49 -4.37
N LEU A 69 10.34 4.29 -3.78
CA LEU A 69 11.16 3.19 -4.29
C LEU A 69 10.62 2.66 -5.62
N PRO A 70 11.31 2.87 -6.76
CA PRO A 70 10.78 2.50 -8.08
C PRO A 70 10.47 1.00 -8.19
N ALA A 71 11.30 0.15 -7.58
CA ALA A 71 11.09 -1.30 -7.56
C ALA A 71 9.78 -1.71 -6.87
N LEU A 72 9.29 -0.93 -5.89
CA LEU A 72 8.00 -1.20 -5.26
C LEU A 72 6.86 -0.95 -6.27
N LEU A 73 6.94 0.15 -7.01
CA LEU A 73 5.98 0.53 -8.03
C LEU A 73 5.96 -0.47 -9.20
N GLU A 74 7.14 -0.80 -9.71
CA GLU A 74 7.31 -1.57 -10.95
C GLU A 74 7.13 -3.08 -10.76
N MET A 75 7.56 -3.63 -9.62
CA MET A 75 7.62 -5.09 -9.41
C MET A 75 6.61 -5.62 -8.39
N HIS A 76 6.07 -4.73 -7.55
CA HIS A 76 5.25 -5.12 -6.40
C HIS A 76 3.93 -4.36 -6.35
N GLU A 77 3.49 -3.86 -7.50
CA GLU A 77 2.21 -3.16 -7.64
C GLU A 77 2.09 -2.01 -6.62
N GLY A 78 3.16 -1.27 -6.36
CA GLY A 78 3.14 -0.13 -5.45
C GLY A 78 2.89 -0.44 -3.98
N VAL A 79 2.87 -1.72 -3.55
CA VAL A 79 2.58 -2.08 -2.16
C VAL A 79 3.38 -3.26 -1.63
N ALA A 80 3.83 -3.13 -0.39
CA ALA A 80 4.43 -4.21 0.39
C ALA A 80 4.02 -4.06 1.86
N ALA A 81 4.21 -5.13 2.63
CA ALA A 81 4.00 -5.11 4.07
C ALA A 81 5.08 -5.91 4.78
N ILE A 82 5.39 -5.49 6.00
CA ILE A 82 6.28 -6.17 6.93
C ILE A 82 5.39 -6.80 8.00
N THR A 83 5.46 -8.12 8.16
CA THR A 83 4.70 -8.85 9.17
C THR A 83 5.46 -9.00 10.48
N ARG A 84 4.71 -8.95 11.58
CA ARG A 84 5.11 -9.29 12.93
C ARG A 84 4.72 -10.75 13.17
N TRP A 85 5.72 -11.63 13.03
CA TRP A 85 5.71 -13.08 13.28
C TRP A 85 4.96 -13.94 12.26
#